data_AF-A0A1A7KDT1-F1
#
_entry.id   AF-A0A1A7KDT1-F1
#
_cell.length_a   1.000
_cell.length_b   1.000
_cell.length_c   1.000
_cell.angle_alpha   90.00
_cell.angle_beta   90.00
_cell.angle_gamma   90.00
#
_symmetry.space_group_name_H-M   'P 1'
#
loop_
_entity.id
_entity.type
_entity.pdbx_description
1 polymer ?
#
loop_
_entity_poly.entity_id
_entity_poly.type
_entity_poly.pdbx_seq_one_letter_code
_entity_poly.pdbx_strand_id
1 'polypeptide(L)'
;MKKIFFYLVVIFFYQCQAQKKTTHNNTPMNIIDSSFEKLNINNSTLLKTKKRYGTADPPKYIVNLNETLQSGTSIETYGLLDTYYDQWITPSRGWFRYYKEFYSDGNIKLKRIYNKTSEGNYGFLYEFDKEGKLLRTTDFEKDWKTSFIGITEIANKYAKKFNYKVDTSEDGIIISKNDQQWDKEYVKIWRKEQAVKKLWFIGFNKGHYENSDDKKVERVVVIIDDATGKEIKSLHYFDFYNYFFKEPLEDK
;
A
#
# COMPACT_ATOMS: atom_id res chain seq x y z
N MET A 1 17.57 19.83 -73.56
CA MET A 1 18.20 20.73 -72.58
C MET A 1 17.96 20.17 -71.18
N LYS A 2 19.06 19.89 -70.47
CA LYS A 2 19.12 19.26 -69.15
C LYS A 2 18.55 20.19 -68.08
N LYS A 3 17.69 19.66 -67.21
CA LYS A 3 17.68 20.02 -65.78
C LYS A 3 17.60 18.73 -64.97
N ILE A 4 18.71 18.46 -64.32
CA ILE A 4 19.03 17.33 -63.45
C ILE A 4 19.24 17.94 -62.07
N PHE A 5 18.68 17.29 -61.05
CA PHE A 5 18.96 17.41 -59.61
C PHE A 5 18.45 18.71 -58.93
N PHE A 6 17.93 18.69 -57.70
CA PHE A 6 18.30 17.87 -56.55
C PHE A 6 17.03 17.54 -55.72
N TYR A 7 16.78 16.25 -55.50
CA TYR A 7 15.92 15.72 -54.44
C TYR A 7 16.75 15.63 -53.15
N LEU A 8 16.05 15.53 -52.01
CA LEU A 8 16.48 15.04 -50.69
C LEU A 8 17.05 16.02 -49.65
N VAL A 9 16.52 15.80 -48.45
CA VAL A 9 16.99 16.15 -47.11
C VAL A 9 16.51 17.49 -46.52
N VAL A 10 15.22 17.56 -46.19
CA VAL A 10 14.76 18.28 -44.98
C VAL A 10 13.78 17.38 -44.23
N ILE A 11 14.27 16.23 -43.77
CA ILE A 11 13.73 15.51 -42.63
C ILE A 11 14.91 15.49 -41.67
N PHE A 12 14.89 16.28 -40.59
CA PHE A 12 15.67 16.11 -39.34
C PHE A 12 15.73 17.43 -38.56
N PHE A 13 14.59 17.95 -38.10
CA PHE A 13 14.55 18.80 -36.89
C PHE A 13 13.27 18.57 -36.06
N TYR A 14 12.74 17.34 -36.11
CA TYR A 14 11.90 16.85 -35.04
C TYR A 14 12.78 16.03 -34.09
N GLN A 15 12.74 16.41 -32.82
CA GLN A 15 13.26 15.69 -31.67
C GLN A 15 14.76 15.83 -31.38
N CYS A 16 15.09 16.93 -30.69
CA CYS A 16 16.09 16.85 -29.63
C CYS A 16 15.71 17.80 -28.48
N GLN A 17 14.56 17.55 -27.85
CA GLN A 17 14.52 17.70 -26.40
C GLN A 17 14.94 16.35 -25.85
N ALA A 18 16.26 16.24 -25.64
CA ALA A 18 16.88 15.14 -24.94
C ALA A 18 16.03 14.80 -23.72
N GLN A 19 15.65 13.53 -23.64
CA GLN A 19 15.03 12.89 -22.50
C GLN A 19 15.69 13.44 -21.23
N LYS A 20 14.98 14.31 -20.51
CA LYS A 20 15.19 14.42 -19.08
C LYS A 20 15.01 12.99 -18.60
N LYS A 21 16.11 12.35 -18.17
CA LYS A 21 16.05 11.14 -17.36
C LYS A 21 15.12 11.48 -16.21
N THR A 22 13.84 11.15 -16.37
CA THR A 22 12.95 10.95 -15.24
C THR A 22 13.59 9.79 -14.52
N THR A 23 14.36 10.11 -13.49
CA THR A 23 14.60 9.20 -12.38
C THR A 23 13.24 8.57 -12.10
N HIS A 24 13.13 7.26 -12.30
CA HIS A 24 11.91 6.53 -11.99
C HIS A 24 11.63 6.75 -10.50
N ASN A 25 10.80 7.74 -10.17
CA ASN A 25 10.26 7.89 -8.84
C ASN A 25 9.24 6.77 -8.69
N ASN A 26 9.75 5.62 -8.24
CA ASN A 26 8.95 4.52 -7.74
C ASN A 26 8.16 5.02 -6.55
N THR A 27 6.96 5.56 -6.71
CA THR A 27 6.08 5.64 -5.55
C THR A 27 4.61 5.87 -5.88
N PRO A 28 3.71 5.20 -5.13
CA PRO A 28 2.28 5.47 -5.10
C PRO A 28 1.95 6.77 -4.32
N MET A 29 2.79 7.82 -4.43
CA MET A 29 3.03 8.86 -3.41
C MET A 29 2.10 10.08 -3.37
N ASN A 30 1.04 10.17 -4.16
CA ASN A 30 0.36 11.48 -4.30
C ASN A 30 -0.63 11.86 -3.19
N ILE A 31 -0.77 11.08 -2.11
CA ILE A 31 -1.74 11.37 -1.03
C ILE A 31 -1.08 11.89 0.26
N ILE A 32 0.18 11.54 0.52
CA ILE A 32 0.94 12.12 1.64
C ILE A 32 2.33 12.55 1.19
N ASP A 33 2.77 13.71 1.68
CA ASP A 33 4.09 14.29 1.41
C ASP A 33 4.69 14.86 2.70
N SER A 34 5.78 15.63 2.59
CA SER A 34 6.44 16.28 3.72
C SER A 34 5.77 17.60 4.17
N SER A 35 4.67 18.01 3.55
CA SER A 35 3.99 19.27 3.88
C SER A 35 3.34 19.21 5.27
N PHE A 36 3.22 20.37 5.91
CA PHE A 36 2.48 20.49 7.16
C PHE A 36 0.97 20.43 6.90
N GLU A 37 0.23 19.80 7.81
CA GLU A 37 -1.22 19.68 7.76
C GLU A 37 -1.81 19.98 9.14
N LYS A 38 -3.05 20.48 9.16
CA LYS A 38 -3.79 20.73 10.40
C LYS A 38 -5.19 20.19 10.30
N LEU A 39 -5.57 19.33 11.23
CA LEU A 39 -6.93 18.82 11.38
C LEU A 39 -7.84 19.93 11.94
N ASN A 40 -9.00 20.13 11.34
CA ASN A 40 -10.04 21.00 11.91
C ASN A 40 -10.74 20.28 13.07
N ILE A 41 -10.15 20.34 14.27
CA ILE A 41 -10.71 19.73 15.48
C ILE A 41 -12.04 20.35 15.93
N ASN A 42 -12.38 21.53 15.41
CA ASN A 42 -13.65 22.22 15.65
C ASN A 42 -14.73 21.85 14.62
N ASN A 43 -14.50 20.84 13.79
CA ASN A 43 -15.49 20.33 12.85
C ASN A 43 -16.77 19.89 13.60
N SER A 44 -17.90 20.52 13.28
CA SER A 44 -19.16 20.29 13.99
C SER A 44 -19.70 18.87 13.81
N THR A 45 -19.46 18.24 12.66
CA THR A 45 -19.84 16.85 12.39
C THR A 45 -19.02 15.90 13.26
N LEU A 46 -17.71 16.12 13.38
CA LEU A 46 -16.85 15.33 14.28
C LEU A 46 -17.29 15.48 15.73
N LEU A 47 -17.51 16.72 16.19
CA LEU A 47 -17.87 16.98 17.59
C LEU A 47 -19.27 16.45 17.97
N LYS A 48 -20.19 16.29 17.03
CA LYS A 48 -21.51 15.64 17.27
C LYS A 48 -21.38 14.18 17.70
N THR A 49 -20.25 13.52 17.41
CA THR A 49 -20.00 12.11 17.75
C THR A 49 -19.47 11.93 19.17
N LYS A 50 -19.27 13.04 19.90
CA LYS A 50 -18.68 13.08 21.24
C LYS A 50 -19.41 12.14 22.20
N LYS A 51 -18.67 11.18 22.76
CA LYS A 51 -19.17 10.24 23.77
C LYS A 51 -18.22 10.18 24.95
N ARG A 52 -18.76 10.13 26.17
CA ARG A 52 -17.94 9.97 27.39
C ARG A 52 -17.15 8.67 27.31
N TYR A 53 -15.87 8.74 27.64
CA TYR A 53 -14.93 7.63 27.64
C TYR A 53 -14.50 7.34 29.08
N GLY A 54 -14.90 6.16 29.57
CA GLY A 54 -14.61 5.72 30.94
C GLY A 54 -15.34 6.54 32.03
N THR A 55 -14.93 6.30 33.27
CA THR A 55 -15.51 6.89 34.48
C THR A 55 -14.59 7.89 35.17
N ALA A 56 -13.39 8.14 34.63
CA ALA A 56 -12.38 9.03 35.21
C ALA A 56 -12.86 10.48 35.37
N ASP A 57 -12.24 11.19 36.31
CA ASP A 57 -12.41 12.63 36.58
C ASP A 57 -11.06 13.35 36.39
N PRO A 58 -10.96 14.42 35.56
CA PRO A 58 -12.02 14.98 34.72
C PRO A 58 -12.52 14.01 33.64
N PRO A 59 -13.80 14.10 33.22
CA PRO A 59 -14.37 13.22 32.21
C PRO A 59 -13.63 13.37 30.89
N LYS A 60 -13.25 12.23 30.29
CA LYS A 60 -12.67 12.17 28.97
C LYS A 60 -13.73 11.87 27.92
N TYR A 61 -13.49 12.29 26.68
CA TYR A 61 -14.45 12.12 25.60
C TYR A 61 -13.76 11.64 24.33
N ILE A 62 -14.35 10.63 23.70
CA ILE A 62 -13.96 10.18 22.38
C ILE A 62 -14.85 10.81 21.32
N VAL A 63 -14.26 11.09 20.16
CA VAL A 63 -14.97 11.42 18.92
C VAL A 63 -14.57 10.40 17.85
N ASN A 64 -15.51 10.06 16.99
CA ASN A 64 -15.27 9.14 15.88
C ASN A 64 -16.18 9.50 14.70
N LEU A 65 -15.58 9.85 13.56
CA LEU A 65 -16.28 10.19 12.32
C LEU A 65 -15.74 9.34 11.16
N ASN A 66 -16.66 8.66 10.48
CA ASN A 66 -16.37 7.91 9.25
C ASN A 66 -17.04 8.62 8.06
N GLU A 67 -16.25 8.95 7.04
CA GLU A 67 -16.70 9.62 5.83
C GLU A 67 -16.24 8.82 4.60
N THR A 68 -17.13 8.65 3.62
CA THR A 68 -16.78 8.06 2.33
C THR A 68 -16.89 9.13 1.25
N LEU A 69 -15.78 9.44 0.59
CA LEU A 69 -15.75 10.39 -0.52
C LEU A 69 -16.40 9.78 -1.77
N GLN A 70 -16.80 10.62 -2.73
CA GLN A 70 -17.33 10.16 -4.03
C GLN A 70 -16.36 9.23 -4.79
N SER A 71 -15.05 9.34 -4.54
CA SER A 71 -14.02 8.45 -5.08
C SER A 71 -14.04 7.03 -4.47
N GLY A 72 -14.89 6.78 -3.46
CA GLY A 72 -14.91 5.56 -2.67
C GLY A 72 -13.79 5.50 -1.61
N THR A 73 -13.01 6.56 -1.43
CA THR A 73 -12.03 6.64 -0.34
C THR A 73 -12.75 6.78 0.98
N SER A 74 -12.49 5.85 1.91
CA SER A 74 -12.95 5.94 3.29
C SER A 74 -11.96 6.75 4.12
N ILE A 75 -12.47 7.66 4.94
CA ILE A 75 -11.73 8.43 5.93
C ILE A 75 -12.35 8.15 7.28
N GLU A 76 -11.59 7.54 8.18
CA GLU A 76 -11.98 7.33 9.57
C GLU A 76 -11.14 8.25 10.44
N THR A 77 -11.78 9.12 11.21
CA THR A 77 -11.12 10.01 12.16
C THR A 77 -11.55 9.64 13.56
N TYR A 78 -10.59 9.25 14.39
CA TYR A 78 -10.79 8.96 15.80
C TYR A 78 -10.03 9.98 16.65
N GLY A 79 -10.51 10.27 17.84
CA GLY A 79 -9.75 11.09 18.78
C GLY A 79 -10.23 11.00 20.20
N LEU A 80 -9.29 11.25 21.12
CA LEU A 80 -9.56 11.53 22.52
C LEU A 80 -9.40 13.04 22.70
N LEU A 81 -10.52 13.74 22.92
CA LEU A 81 -10.54 15.21 23.00
C LEU A 81 -9.46 15.71 23.95
N ASP A 82 -8.81 16.81 23.55
CA ASP A 82 -7.71 17.47 24.26
C ASP A 82 -6.44 16.60 24.45
N THR A 83 -6.39 15.41 23.87
CA THR A 83 -5.24 14.50 23.97
C THR A 83 -4.59 14.23 22.62
N TYR A 84 -5.32 13.63 21.68
CA TYR A 84 -4.81 13.29 20.35
C TYR A 84 -5.95 12.99 19.38
N TYR A 85 -5.62 13.02 18.09
CA TYR A 85 -6.47 12.54 17.02
C TYR A 85 -5.66 11.67 16.07
N ASP A 86 -6.31 10.69 15.46
CA ASP A 86 -5.75 9.91 14.38
C ASP A 86 -6.75 9.78 13.24
N GLN A 87 -6.22 9.59 12.03
CA GLN A 87 -7.01 9.46 10.82
C GLN A 87 -6.44 8.36 9.93
N TRP A 88 -7.33 7.45 9.54
CA TRP A 88 -7.06 6.45 8.50
C TRP A 88 -7.72 6.87 7.20
N ILE A 89 -6.94 6.96 6.13
CA ILE A 89 -7.40 7.23 4.78
C ILE A 89 -7.19 5.95 3.97
N THR A 90 -8.28 5.31 3.58
CA THR A 90 -8.27 4.06 2.82
C THR A 90 -8.93 4.29 1.47
N PRO A 91 -8.13 4.52 0.41
CA PRO A 91 -8.67 4.61 -0.94
C PRO A 91 -9.35 3.29 -1.35
N SER A 92 -10.38 3.37 -2.19
CA SER A 92 -11.04 2.19 -2.78
C SER A 92 -10.11 1.38 -3.68
N ARG A 93 -9.10 2.05 -4.25
CA ARG A 93 -8.14 1.50 -5.22
C ARG A 93 -6.71 1.54 -4.71
N GLY A 94 -5.85 0.76 -5.33
CA GLY A 94 -4.43 0.60 -5.04
C GLY A 94 -4.09 -0.16 -3.76
N TRP A 95 -2.80 -0.34 -3.54
CA TRP A 95 -2.25 -1.25 -2.53
C TRP A 95 -2.11 -0.66 -1.14
N PHE A 96 -2.22 0.66 -0.99
CA PHE A 96 -1.83 1.36 0.21
C PHE A 96 -2.98 2.11 0.88
N ARG A 97 -2.89 2.21 2.20
CA ARG A 97 -3.70 3.09 3.05
C ARG A 97 -2.77 3.99 3.84
N TYR A 98 -3.29 5.13 4.27
CA TYR A 98 -2.51 6.18 4.91
C TYR A 98 -3.01 6.40 6.33
N TYR A 99 -2.08 6.66 7.22
CA TYR A 99 -2.33 6.99 8.60
C TYR A 99 -1.77 8.37 8.90
N LYS A 100 -2.54 9.17 9.63
CA LYS A 100 -2.13 10.46 10.15
C LYS A 100 -2.40 10.49 11.64
N GLU A 101 -1.47 11.00 12.42
CA GLU A 101 -1.66 11.30 13.84
C GLU A 101 -1.49 12.80 14.03
N PHE A 102 -2.30 13.39 14.90
CA PHE A 102 -2.33 14.81 15.18
C PHE A 102 -2.20 15.04 16.69
N TYR A 103 -1.53 16.13 17.05
CA TYR A 103 -1.55 16.64 18.41
C TYR A 103 -2.96 17.14 18.79
N SER A 104 -3.18 17.40 20.08
CA SER A 104 -4.46 17.87 20.63
C SER A 104 -4.95 19.20 20.03
N ASP A 105 -4.05 20.02 19.48
CA ASP A 105 -4.35 21.29 18.81
C ASP A 105 -4.64 21.13 17.30
N GLY A 106 -4.66 19.88 16.83
CA GLY A 106 -4.90 19.49 15.44
C GLY A 106 -3.66 19.56 14.54
N ASN A 107 -2.51 20.03 15.02
CA ASN A 107 -1.30 20.04 14.19
C ASN A 107 -0.85 18.61 13.88
N ILE A 108 -0.46 18.34 12.64
CA ILE A 108 0.04 17.01 12.25
C ILE A 108 1.25 16.65 13.10
N LYS A 109 1.24 15.42 13.63
CA LYS A 109 2.34 14.82 14.38
C LYS A 109 3.11 13.84 13.51
N LEU A 110 2.40 12.97 12.78
CA LEU A 110 3.04 12.06 11.84
C LEU A 110 2.14 11.64 10.69
N LYS A 111 2.74 11.28 9.56
CA LYS A 111 2.08 10.73 8.37
C LYS A 111 2.80 9.47 7.89
N ARG A 112 2.07 8.39 7.62
CA ARG A 112 2.64 7.06 7.37
C ARG A 112 1.84 6.27 6.32
N ILE A 113 2.53 5.47 5.51
CA ILE A 113 1.92 4.58 4.51
C ILE A 113 1.96 3.14 5.01
N TYR A 114 0.86 2.43 4.82
CA TYR A 114 0.73 1.00 5.12
C TYR A 114 0.22 0.25 3.89
N ASN A 115 0.68 -0.98 3.71
CA ASN A 115 0.09 -1.90 2.74
C ASN A 115 -1.27 -2.40 3.26
N LYS A 116 -2.28 -2.47 2.39
CA LYS A 116 -3.62 -2.96 2.73
C LYS A 116 -3.62 -4.45 3.04
N THR A 117 -2.72 -5.22 2.44
CA THR A 117 -2.73 -6.70 2.47
C THR A 117 -1.81 -7.29 3.53
N SER A 118 -0.87 -6.50 4.06
CA SER A 118 0.13 -6.99 5.00
C SER A 118 0.46 -5.98 6.07
N GLU A 119 0.92 -6.48 7.22
CA GLU A 119 1.54 -5.62 8.22
C GLU A 119 2.92 -5.23 7.73
N GLY A 120 3.24 -3.96 7.85
CA GLY A 120 4.52 -3.45 7.42
C GLY A 120 4.47 -1.97 7.10
N ASN A 121 5.63 -1.36 7.24
CA ASN A 121 5.90 -0.02 6.77
C ASN A 121 6.23 -0.02 5.30
N TYR A 122 5.73 0.97 4.57
CA TYR A 122 6.04 1.18 3.17
C TYR A 122 6.27 2.67 2.91
N GLY A 123 7.04 3.00 1.88
CA GLY A 123 7.29 4.38 1.47
C GLY A 123 7.87 5.25 2.60
N PHE A 124 7.34 6.47 2.76
CA PHE A 124 7.84 7.44 3.71
C PHE A 124 6.99 7.54 4.99
N LEU A 125 7.68 7.79 6.11
CA LEU A 125 7.12 8.33 7.35
C LEU A 125 7.67 9.73 7.56
N TYR A 126 6.76 10.68 7.77
CA TYR A 126 7.09 12.07 8.12
C TYR A 126 6.66 12.33 9.55
N GLU A 127 7.53 12.92 10.36
CA GLU A 127 7.28 13.26 11.76
C GLU A 127 7.53 14.75 11.99
N PHE A 128 6.64 15.39 12.74
CA PHE A 128 6.61 16.83 12.97
C PHE A 128 6.58 17.15 14.46
N ASP A 129 7.16 18.29 14.83
CA ASP A 129 6.97 18.84 16.17
C ASP A 129 5.58 19.48 16.33
N LYS A 130 5.28 19.95 17.54
CA LYS A 130 4.00 20.57 17.85
C LYS A 130 3.78 21.87 17.09
N GLU A 131 4.86 22.55 16.71
CA GLU A 131 4.85 23.80 15.96
C GLU A 131 4.65 23.57 14.45
N GLY A 132 4.69 22.31 14.00
CA GLY A 132 4.46 21.90 12.62
C GLY A 132 5.72 21.83 11.76
N LYS A 133 6.91 21.92 12.36
CA LYS A 133 8.18 21.75 11.66
C LYS A 133 8.48 20.27 11.49
N LEU A 134 8.90 19.89 10.28
CA LEU A 134 9.36 18.54 9.97
C LEU A 134 10.63 18.22 10.79
N LEU A 135 10.53 17.21 11.66
CA LEU A 135 11.63 16.71 12.49
C LEU A 135 12.42 15.61 11.79
N ARG A 136 11.70 14.66 11.19
CA ARG A 136 12.31 13.45 10.62
C ARG A 136 11.52 12.94 9.42
N THR A 137 12.27 12.45 8.44
CA THR A 137 11.76 11.63 7.34
C THR A 137 12.43 10.27 7.42
N THR A 138 11.63 9.21 7.49
CA THR A 138 12.11 7.83 7.40
C THR A 138 11.66 7.25 6.07
N ASP A 139 12.59 6.81 5.25
CA ASP A 139 12.33 6.09 4.00
C ASP A 139 12.45 4.58 4.25
N PHE A 140 11.32 3.88 4.26
CA PHE A 140 11.30 2.43 4.46
C PHE A 140 11.67 1.64 3.21
N GLU A 141 11.77 2.29 2.05
CA GLU A 141 12.19 1.68 0.78
C GLU A 141 13.68 1.89 0.50
N LYS A 142 14.37 2.77 1.24
CA LYS A 142 15.77 3.19 0.98
C LYS A 142 16.72 2.03 0.65
N ASP A 143 16.60 0.94 1.38
CA ASP A 143 17.48 -0.22 1.30
C ASP A 143 16.82 -1.42 0.58
N TRP A 144 15.71 -1.20 -0.12
CA TRP A 144 15.03 -2.19 -0.97
C TRP A 144 15.33 -1.87 -2.44
N LYS A 145 15.89 -2.83 -3.16
CA LYS A 145 16.31 -2.62 -4.57
C LYS A 145 15.19 -2.85 -5.56
N THR A 146 14.30 -3.80 -5.28
CA THR A 146 13.17 -4.10 -6.16
C THR A 146 11.98 -3.23 -5.77
N SER A 147 11.42 -2.52 -6.74
CA SER A 147 10.27 -1.64 -6.49
C SER A 147 8.99 -2.45 -6.27
N PHE A 148 8.07 -1.90 -5.48
CA PHE A 148 6.75 -2.50 -5.29
C PHE A 148 6.01 -2.69 -6.62
N ILE A 149 6.14 -1.75 -7.56
CA ILE A 149 5.58 -1.86 -8.92
C ILE A 149 6.16 -3.09 -9.64
N GLY A 150 7.47 -3.31 -9.58
CA GLY A 150 8.09 -4.51 -10.15
C GLY A 150 7.53 -5.80 -9.54
N ILE A 151 7.26 -5.81 -8.23
CA ILE A 151 6.61 -6.96 -7.57
C ILE A 151 5.16 -7.14 -8.03
N THR A 152 4.40 -6.06 -8.24
CA THR A 152 3.03 -6.15 -8.79
C THR A 152 2.99 -6.70 -10.22
N GLU A 153 3.99 -6.40 -11.05
CA GLU A 153 4.10 -6.99 -12.38
C GLU A 153 4.35 -8.50 -12.34
N ILE A 154 5.19 -8.95 -11.40
CA ILE A 154 5.40 -10.38 -11.15
C ILE A 154 4.10 -11.02 -10.65
N ALA A 155 3.40 -10.37 -9.72
CA ALA A 155 2.10 -10.84 -9.22
C ALA A 155 1.10 -11.01 -10.38
N ASN A 156 1.00 -10.04 -11.29
CA ASN A 156 0.11 -10.11 -12.44
C ASN A 156 0.41 -11.32 -13.37
N LYS A 157 1.70 -11.62 -13.59
CA LYS A 157 2.10 -12.81 -14.37
C LYS A 157 1.61 -14.10 -13.72
N TYR A 158 1.73 -14.18 -12.39
CA TYR A 158 1.29 -15.32 -11.60
C TYR A 158 -0.23 -15.46 -11.53
N ALA A 159 -0.95 -14.36 -11.33
CA ALA A 159 -2.41 -14.33 -11.36
C ALA A 159 -2.94 -14.90 -12.69
N LYS A 160 -2.37 -14.47 -13.82
CA LYS A 160 -2.71 -15.00 -15.16
C LYS A 160 -2.36 -16.48 -15.31
N LYS A 161 -1.15 -16.88 -14.92
CA LYS A 161 -0.66 -18.27 -15.04
C LYS A 161 -1.57 -19.27 -14.32
N PHE A 162 -2.10 -18.90 -13.16
CA PHE A 162 -2.92 -19.77 -12.31
C PHE A 162 -4.41 -19.39 -12.32
N ASN A 163 -4.84 -18.53 -13.24
CA ASN A 163 -6.24 -18.13 -13.40
C ASN A 163 -6.89 -17.58 -12.11
N TYR A 164 -6.16 -16.71 -11.41
CA TYR A 164 -6.71 -15.81 -10.41
C TYR A 164 -7.28 -14.56 -11.11
N LYS A 165 -8.51 -14.21 -10.76
CA LYS A 165 -9.29 -13.02 -11.14
C LYS A 165 -9.04 -11.81 -10.23
N VAL A 166 -8.24 -11.94 -9.17
CA VAL A 166 -7.85 -10.81 -8.31
C VAL A 166 -7.10 -9.74 -9.10
N ASP A 167 -7.35 -8.48 -8.74
CA ASP A 167 -6.59 -7.37 -9.26
C ASP A 167 -5.21 -7.31 -8.60
N THR A 168 -4.18 -7.07 -9.40
CA THR A 168 -2.79 -6.92 -8.94
C THR A 168 -2.16 -5.62 -9.40
N SER A 169 -2.88 -4.81 -10.19
CA SER A 169 -2.39 -3.54 -10.72
C SER A 169 -2.16 -2.50 -9.61
N GLU A 170 -1.37 -1.46 -9.91
CA GLU A 170 -1.04 -0.40 -8.96
C GLU A 170 -2.28 0.35 -8.47
N ASP A 171 -3.27 0.54 -9.34
CA ASP A 171 -4.55 1.22 -9.11
C ASP A 171 -5.73 0.24 -9.02
N GLY A 172 -5.45 -1.04 -8.79
CA GLY A 172 -6.47 -2.08 -8.73
C GLY A 172 -7.33 -2.06 -7.47
N ILE A 173 -8.46 -2.78 -7.48
CA ILE A 173 -9.24 -2.99 -6.25
C ILE A 173 -8.60 -4.12 -5.45
N ILE A 174 -7.88 -3.75 -4.38
CA ILE A 174 -7.13 -4.68 -3.54
C ILE A 174 -7.89 -5.01 -2.26
N ILE A 175 -8.12 -6.31 -2.02
CA ILE A 175 -8.80 -6.81 -0.81
C ILE A 175 -7.91 -6.60 0.41
N SER A 176 -8.41 -5.87 1.41
CA SER A 176 -7.69 -5.57 2.65
C SER A 176 -7.43 -6.82 3.47
N LYS A 177 -6.37 -6.84 4.28
CA LYS A 177 -6.02 -7.93 5.20
C LYS A 177 -7.21 -8.38 6.06
N ASN A 178 -8.04 -7.44 6.51
CA ASN A 178 -9.20 -7.74 7.37
C ASN A 178 -10.33 -8.46 6.61
N ASP A 179 -10.35 -8.36 5.28
CA ASP A 179 -11.35 -8.97 4.41
C ASP A 179 -10.83 -10.23 3.70
N GLN A 180 -9.55 -10.59 3.92
CA GLN A 180 -8.93 -11.81 3.40
C GLN A 180 -9.47 -13.03 4.16
N GLN A 181 -10.52 -13.64 3.61
CA GLN A 181 -11.14 -14.87 4.10
C GLN A 181 -10.68 -16.05 3.26
N TRP A 182 -10.63 -17.26 3.85
CA TRP A 182 -10.06 -18.45 3.23
C TRP A 182 -10.78 -18.85 1.93
N ASP A 183 -12.09 -18.63 1.86
CA ASP A 183 -12.98 -18.94 0.75
C ASP A 183 -12.94 -17.88 -0.37
N LYS A 184 -12.35 -16.72 -0.09
CA LYS A 184 -12.24 -15.62 -1.05
C LYS A 184 -10.97 -15.72 -1.86
N GLU A 185 -11.09 -15.22 -3.08
CA GLU A 185 -9.94 -15.01 -3.92
C GLU A 185 -9.24 -13.71 -3.54
N TYR A 186 -7.96 -13.75 -3.15
CA TYR A 186 -7.19 -12.55 -2.81
C TYR A 186 -5.71 -12.72 -3.13
N VAL A 187 -5.03 -11.57 -3.24
CA VAL A 187 -3.57 -11.47 -3.33
C VAL A 187 -3.03 -10.75 -2.10
N LYS A 188 -1.83 -11.15 -1.66
CA LYS A 188 -1.08 -10.52 -0.59
C LYS A 188 0.35 -10.30 -1.05
N ILE A 189 0.88 -9.09 -0.85
CA ILE A 189 2.30 -8.79 -1.05
C ILE A 189 2.88 -8.37 0.29
N TRP A 190 3.98 -8.99 0.71
CA TRP A 190 4.70 -8.63 1.91
C TRP A 190 6.20 -8.80 1.72
N ARG A 191 6.98 -8.28 2.67
CA ARG A 191 8.44 -8.32 2.61
C ARG A 191 9.00 -8.74 3.95
N LYS A 192 10.14 -9.43 3.94
CA LYS A 192 10.85 -9.86 5.15
C LYS A 192 12.36 -9.68 4.99
N GLU A 193 13.03 -9.43 6.10
CA GLU A 193 14.47 -9.54 6.22
C GLU A 193 14.79 -10.83 6.98
N GLN A 194 15.50 -11.77 6.35
CA GLN A 194 15.89 -13.06 6.93
C GLN A 194 17.40 -13.25 6.81
N ALA A 195 18.10 -13.39 7.94
CA ALA A 195 19.54 -13.71 7.99
C ALA A 195 20.35 -12.98 6.90
N VAL A 196 20.29 -11.64 6.90
CA VAL A 196 20.87 -10.68 5.94
C VAL A 196 20.32 -10.63 4.50
N LYS A 197 19.31 -11.45 4.14
CA LYS A 197 18.61 -11.34 2.85
C LYS A 197 17.29 -10.60 2.95
N LYS A 198 17.03 -9.72 1.99
CA LYS A 198 15.75 -9.03 1.81
C LYS A 198 14.94 -9.74 0.76
N LEU A 199 13.70 -10.08 1.10
CA LEU A 199 12.86 -10.93 0.29
C LEU A 199 11.47 -10.33 0.17
N TRP A 200 10.93 -10.41 -1.04
CA TRP A 200 9.53 -10.14 -1.32
C TRP A 200 8.76 -11.45 -1.44
N PHE A 201 7.53 -11.43 -0.96
CA PHE A 201 6.62 -12.54 -1.01
C PHE A 201 5.32 -12.11 -1.68
N ILE A 202 4.85 -12.94 -2.59
CA ILE A 202 3.55 -12.79 -3.26
C ILE A 202 2.75 -14.04 -2.94
N GLY A 203 1.60 -13.87 -2.30
CA GLY A 203 0.69 -14.96 -1.94
C GLY A 203 -0.64 -14.78 -2.64
N PHE A 204 -1.13 -15.82 -3.28
CA PHE A 204 -2.47 -15.90 -3.85
C PHE A 204 -3.25 -16.98 -3.12
N ASN A 205 -4.51 -16.68 -2.80
CA ASN A 205 -5.45 -17.61 -2.19
C ASN A 205 -6.72 -17.65 -3.01
N LYS A 206 -7.29 -18.84 -3.19
CA LYS A 206 -8.59 -19.08 -3.82
C LYS A 206 -9.26 -20.25 -3.13
N GLY A 207 -10.55 -20.14 -2.83
CA GLY A 207 -11.33 -21.28 -2.34
C GLY A 207 -11.30 -22.42 -3.35
N HIS A 208 -11.06 -23.65 -2.87
CA HIS A 208 -11.04 -24.85 -3.71
C HIS A 208 -12.05 -25.85 -3.15
N TYR A 209 -13.06 -26.18 -3.97
CA TYR A 209 -14.17 -27.04 -3.57
C TYR A 209 -14.17 -28.29 -4.45
N GLU A 210 -13.66 -29.40 -3.94
CA GLU A 210 -13.92 -30.73 -4.54
C GLU A 210 -15.32 -31.23 -4.14
N ASN A 211 -15.80 -30.82 -2.96
CA ASN A 211 -17.17 -30.98 -2.44
C ASN A 211 -17.52 -29.74 -1.56
N SER A 212 -18.81 -29.45 -1.33
CA SER A 212 -19.27 -28.25 -0.61
C SER A 212 -18.78 -28.15 0.84
N ASP A 213 -18.50 -29.29 1.47
CA ASP A 213 -18.05 -29.37 2.86
C ASP A 213 -16.52 -29.29 3.01
N ASP A 214 -15.80 -29.35 1.89
CA ASP A 214 -14.35 -29.42 1.88
C ASP A 214 -13.75 -28.01 1.90
N LYS A 215 -13.34 -27.54 3.09
CA LYS A 215 -12.72 -26.23 3.30
C LYS A 215 -11.25 -26.23 2.85
N LYS A 216 -11.03 -26.54 1.58
CA LYS A 216 -9.72 -26.52 0.94
C LYS A 216 -9.48 -25.18 0.26
N VAL A 217 -8.21 -24.83 0.14
CA VAL A 217 -7.77 -23.62 -0.56
C VAL A 217 -6.68 -23.98 -1.54
N GLU A 218 -6.75 -23.40 -2.72
CA GLU A 218 -5.65 -23.34 -3.66
C GLU A 218 -4.77 -22.14 -3.28
N ARG A 219 -3.46 -22.36 -3.21
CA ARG A 219 -2.49 -21.32 -2.88
C ARG A 219 -1.30 -21.34 -3.81
N VAL A 220 -0.87 -20.15 -4.16
CA VAL A 220 0.42 -19.91 -4.81
C VAL A 220 1.23 -18.96 -3.96
N VAL A 221 2.47 -19.33 -3.63
CA VAL A 221 3.43 -18.47 -2.92
C VAL A 221 4.66 -18.33 -3.79
N VAL A 222 5.08 -17.09 -4.05
CA VAL A 222 6.27 -16.75 -4.84
C VAL A 222 7.20 -15.95 -3.97
N ILE A 223 8.47 -16.35 -3.93
CA ILE A 223 9.54 -15.66 -3.21
C ILE A 223 10.45 -15.01 -4.23
N ILE A 224 10.65 -13.71 -4.09
CA ILE A 224 11.51 -12.91 -4.95
C ILE A 224 12.69 -12.39 -4.11
N ASP A 225 13.89 -12.57 -4.63
CA ASP A 225 15.09 -11.94 -4.08
C ASP A 225 15.03 -10.43 -4.35
N ASP A 226 15.07 -9.61 -3.29
CA ASP A 226 15.06 -8.16 -3.49
C ASP A 226 16.27 -7.67 -4.28
N ALA A 227 17.43 -8.32 -4.12
CA ALA A 227 18.67 -7.86 -4.74
C ALA A 227 18.68 -8.00 -6.27
N THR A 228 18.05 -9.04 -6.80
CA THR A 228 17.99 -9.34 -8.23
C THR A 228 16.62 -9.08 -8.85
N GLY A 229 15.56 -8.95 -8.04
CA GLY A 229 14.17 -8.88 -8.51
C GLY A 229 13.70 -10.19 -9.15
N LYS A 230 14.44 -11.29 -8.95
CA LYS A 230 14.16 -12.58 -9.57
C LYS A 230 13.51 -13.53 -8.58
N GLU A 231 12.67 -14.41 -9.12
CA GLU A 231 12.11 -15.53 -8.38
C GLU A 231 13.22 -16.47 -7.89
N ILE A 232 13.20 -16.74 -6.58
CA ILE A 232 14.01 -17.77 -5.95
C ILE A 232 13.25 -19.10 -5.93
N LYS A 233 11.96 -19.04 -5.60
CA LYS A 233 11.12 -20.21 -5.38
C LYS A 233 9.65 -19.86 -5.56
N SER A 234 8.89 -20.79 -6.11
CA SER A 234 7.43 -20.77 -6.08
C SER A 234 6.88 -22.09 -5.57
N LEU A 235 5.75 -22.03 -4.86
CA LEU A 235 4.97 -23.20 -4.49
C LEU A 235 3.54 -23.00 -4.94
N HIS A 236 2.99 -24.04 -5.55
CA HIS A 236 1.58 -24.21 -5.80
C HIS A 236 1.11 -25.41 -5.00
N TYR A 237 0.14 -25.22 -4.11
CA TYR A 237 -0.33 -26.27 -3.22
C TYR A 237 -1.79 -26.09 -2.87
N PHE A 238 -2.39 -27.20 -2.45
CA PHE A 238 -3.71 -27.25 -1.85
C PHE A 238 -3.54 -27.57 -0.37
N ASP A 239 -4.27 -26.88 0.49
CA ASP A 239 -4.25 -27.17 1.93
C ASP A 239 -5.64 -26.99 2.52
N PHE A 240 -5.84 -27.57 3.70
CA PHE A 240 -6.98 -27.22 4.54
C PHE A 240 -6.86 -25.77 4.98
N TYR A 241 -8.01 -25.14 5.27
CA TYR A 241 -8.06 -23.75 5.72
C TYR A 241 -7.01 -23.48 6.82
N ASN A 242 -6.00 -22.69 6.48
CA ASN A 242 -4.98 -22.23 7.40
C ASN A 242 -4.84 -20.72 7.22
N TYR A 243 -4.74 -19.97 8.31
CA TYR A 243 -4.61 -18.52 8.26
C TYR A 243 -3.32 -18.05 7.59
N PHE A 244 -2.28 -18.90 7.53
CA PHE A 244 -0.94 -18.51 7.09
C PHE A 244 -0.52 -19.21 5.80
N PHE A 245 0.12 -18.44 4.90
CA PHE A 245 0.81 -18.98 3.74
C PHE A 245 2.03 -19.80 4.20
N LYS A 246 2.26 -20.96 3.58
CA LYS A 246 3.51 -21.70 3.76
C LYS A 246 4.66 -20.86 3.22
N GLU A 247 5.63 -20.58 4.08
CA GLU A 247 6.86 -19.89 3.73
C GLU A 247 8.00 -20.91 3.69
N PRO A 248 8.38 -21.39 2.51
CA PRO A 248 9.27 -22.55 2.32
C PRO A 248 10.75 -22.24 2.59
N LEU A 249 11.05 -21.19 3.34
CA LEU A 249 12.39 -20.75 3.74
C LEU A 249 12.70 -21.08 5.20
N GLU A 250 11.72 -21.58 5.95
CA GLU A 250 11.99 -22.26 7.22
C GLU A 250 12.60 -23.63 6.91
N ASP A 251 13.91 -23.65 6.71
CA ASP A 251 14.69 -24.86 6.89
C ASP A 251 14.62 -25.23 8.38
N LYS A 252 14.30 -26.51 8.63
CA LYS A 252 14.32 -27.16 9.95
C LYS A 252 15.67 -27.05 10.65
#